data_AF-A0AA41MGB9-F1
#
_entry.id   AF-A0AA41MGB9-F1
#
_cell.length_a   1.000
_cell.length_b   1.000
_cell.length_c   1.000
_cell.angle_alpha   90.00
_cell.angle_beta   90.00
_cell.angle_gamma   90.00
#
_symmetry.space_group_name_H-M   'P 1'
#
loop_
_entity.id
_entity.type
_entity.pdbx_description
1 polymer ?
#
loop_
_entity_poly.entity_id
_entity_poly.type
_entity_poly.pdbx_seq_one_letter_code
_entity_poly.pdbx_strand_id
1 'polypeptide(L)'
;MLRIVEPYVTSGFTNLKSVWELILKRGQARIKNKTIPLTDNTVIEEHLGRFDVTCLEDLIHEIAFPGKYFWEISRFLCPFHLSVACHATKNRVGFLKEMGLPGYRGERINQLICQLN
;
A
#
# COMPACT_ATOMS: atom_id res chain seq x y z
N MET A 1 7.96 -12.44 14.00
CA MET A 1 6.63 -11.82 13.92
C MET A 1 5.81 -12.35 12.74
N LEU A 2 6.31 -12.28 11.49
CA LEU A 2 5.54 -12.68 10.30
C LEU A 2 5.08 -14.15 10.28
N ARG A 3 5.88 -15.10 10.79
CA ARG A 3 5.50 -16.53 10.85
C ARG A 3 4.23 -16.81 11.67
N ILE A 4 3.91 -15.98 12.65
CA ILE A 4 2.72 -16.16 13.51
C ILE A 4 1.45 -15.70 12.78
N VAL A 5 1.57 -14.66 11.95
CA VAL A 5 0.46 -14.07 11.19
C VAL A 5 0.35 -14.60 9.77
N GLU A 6 1.29 -15.46 9.35
CA GLU A 6 1.33 -16.12 8.05
C GLU A 6 -0.01 -16.75 7.60
N PRO A 7 -0.81 -17.42 8.46
CA PRO A 7 -2.10 -17.96 8.03
C PRO A 7 -3.18 -16.89 7.77
N TYR A 8 -2.95 -15.63 8.15
CA TYR A 8 -3.90 -14.54 7.96
C TYR A 8 -3.43 -13.50 6.95
N VAL A 9 -2.13 -13.48 6.63
CA VAL A 9 -1.51 -12.43 5.83
C VAL A 9 -0.85 -13.02 4.60
N THR A 10 -1.06 -12.38 3.45
CA THR A 10 -0.26 -12.62 2.25
C THR A 10 0.84 -11.58 2.18
N SER A 11 2.09 -12.01 2.00
CA SER A 11 3.26 -11.14 1.94
C SER A 11 4.13 -11.44 0.74
N GLY A 12 4.93 -10.46 0.29
CA GLY A 12 5.74 -10.59 -0.91
C GLY A 12 6.48 -9.31 -1.24
N PHE A 13 7.18 -9.32 -2.38
CA PHE A 13 7.92 -8.17 -2.87
C PHE A 13 7.10 -7.38 -3.87
N THR A 14 6.94 -6.09 -3.58
CA THR A 14 6.18 -5.16 -4.42
C THR A 14 7.07 -4.53 -5.49
N ASN A 15 6.50 -4.30 -6.68
CA ASN A 15 7.15 -3.53 -7.74
C ASN A 15 6.80 -2.03 -7.60
N LEU A 16 7.66 -1.15 -8.11
CA LEU A 16 7.45 0.30 -8.16
C LEU A 16 6.08 0.65 -8.75
N LYS A 17 5.68 -0.04 -9.83
CA LYS A 17 4.36 0.15 -10.46
C LYS A 17 3.21 -0.11 -9.48
N SER A 18 3.27 -1.19 -8.72
CA SER A 18 2.19 -1.56 -7.79
C SER A 18 2.14 -0.59 -6.61
N VAL A 19 3.28 -0.15 -6.09
CA VAL A 19 3.37 0.87 -5.04
C VAL A 19 2.77 2.19 -5.53
N TRP A 20 3.16 2.61 -6.73
CA TRP A 20 2.65 3.81 -7.37
C TRP A 20 1.12 3.79 -7.50
N GLU A 21 0.57 2.73 -8.10
CA GLU A 21 -0.88 2.64 -8.31
C GLU A 21 -1.66 2.59 -6.98
N LEU A 22 -1.09 2.01 -5.93
CA LEU A 22 -1.71 1.99 -4.60
C LEU A 22 -1.75 3.37 -3.96
N ILE A 23 -0.61 4.07 -3.95
CA ILE A 23 -0.52 5.41 -3.36
C ILE A 23 -1.35 6.41 -4.18
N LEU A 24 -1.33 6.32 -5.50
CA LEU A 24 -2.08 7.24 -6.34
C LEU A 24 -3.60 7.06 -6.20
N LYS A 25 -4.10 5.82 -6.21
CA LYS A 25 -5.56 5.56 -6.17
C LYS A 25 -6.14 5.54 -4.76
N ARG A 26 -5.35 5.13 -3.77
CA ARG A 26 -5.82 4.82 -2.40
C ARG A 26 -4.97 5.48 -1.32
N GLY A 27 -4.02 6.34 -1.69
CA GLY A 27 -3.15 7.07 -0.76
C GLY A 27 -3.93 7.99 0.16
N GLN A 28 -3.78 7.75 1.45
CA GLN A 28 -4.35 8.56 2.50
C GLN A 28 -3.28 8.80 3.57
N ALA A 29 -3.22 10.03 4.06
CA ALA A 29 -2.34 10.43 5.14
C ALA A 29 -3.11 10.53 6.46
N ARG A 30 -2.42 10.20 7.55
CA ARG A 30 -2.92 10.37 8.92
C ARG A 30 -2.35 11.66 9.52
N ILE A 31 -3.16 12.71 9.52
CA ILE A 31 -2.77 14.03 10.03
C ILE A 31 -3.69 14.41 11.19
N LYS A 32 -3.14 14.68 12.38
CA LYS A 32 -3.90 15.09 13.57
C LYS A 32 -5.13 14.20 13.85
N ASN A 33 -4.95 12.88 13.76
CA ASN A 33 -6.00 11.85 13.88
C ASN A 33 -7.13 11.91 12.84
N LYS A 34 -6.97 12.69 11.77
CA LYS A 34 -7.86 12.70 10.61
C LYS A 34 -7.19 12.03 9.43
N THR A 35 -8.00 11.34 8.65
CA THR A 35 -7.58 10.73 7.39
C THR A 35 -7.81 11.74 6.28
N ILE A 36 -6.74 12.13 5.59
CA ILE A 36 -6.77 13.13 4.50
C ILE A 36 -6.28 12.46 3.22
N PRO A 37 -6.99 12.56 2.08
CA PRO A 37 -6.51 12.03 0.82
C PRO A 37 -5.26 12.78 0.35
N LEU A 38 -4.30 12.05 -0.25
CA LEU A 38 -3.07 12.60 -0.80
C LEU A 38 -3.30 13.23 -2.18
N THR A 39 -4.13 14.28 -2.23
CA THR A 39 -4.47 14.96 -3.49
C THR A 39 -3.51 16.09 -3.83
N ASP A 40 -2.94 16.74 -2.82
CA ASP A 40 -2.14 17.95 -2.97
C ASP A 40 -0.74 17.77 -2.36
N ASN A 41 0.30 18.17 -3.10
CA ASN A 41 1.69 18.05 -2.67
C ASN A 41 2.02 18.97 -1.49
N THR A 42 1.28 20.06 -1.28
CA THR A 42 1.50 20.97 -0.14
C THR A 42 1.30 20.26 1.20
N VAL A 43 0.37 19.30 1.27
CA VAL A 43 0.11 18.51 2.48
C VAL A 43 1.30 17.60 2.81
N ILE A 44 1.93 17.05 1.76
CA ILE A 44 3.10 16.19 1.86
C ILE A 44 4.30 17.03 2.30
N GLU A 45 4.56 18.16 1.63
CA GLU A 45 5.66 19.06 1.93
C GLU A 45 5.58 19.61 3.36
N GLU A 46 4.38 20.02 3.82
CA GLU A 46 4.19 20.55 5.18
C GLU A 46 4.57 19.53 6.27
N HIS A 47 4.29 18.24 6.05
CA HIS A 47 4.49 17.19 7.06
C HIS A 47 5.82 16.44 6.90
N LEU A 48 6.26 16.24 5.66
CA LEU A 48 7.42 15.41 5.30
C LEU A 48 8.57 16.19 4.67
N GLY A 49 8.44 17.50 4.44
CA GLY A 49 9.52 18.33 3.88
C GLY A 49 10.79 18.33 4.73
N ARG A 50 10.69 18.03 6.03
CA ARG A 50 11.85 17.82 6.93
C ARG A 50 12.68 16.58 6.59
N PHE A 51 12.10 15.64 5.85
CA PHE A 51 12.70 14.37 5.44
C PHE A 51 13.09 14.37 3.96
N ASP A 52 13.15 15.54 3.31
CA ASP A 52 13.45 15.71 1.89
C ASP A 52 12.37 15.13 0.95
N VAL A 53 11.14 14.94 1.45
CA VAL A 53 10.00 14.47 0.66
C VAL A 53 9.08 15.66 0.38
N THR A 54 9.12 16.15 -0.86
CA THR A 54 8.36 17.35 -1.28
C THR A 54 7.14 16.98 -2.10
N CYS A 55 7.24 15.91 -2.89
CA CYS A 55 6.21 15.48 -3.82
C CYS A 55 5.72 14.06 -3.52
N LEU A 56 4.57 13.71 -4.10
CA LEU A 56 4.05 12.35 -4.09
C LEU A 56 5.01 11.34 -4.75
N GLU A 57 5.81 11.80 -5.72
CA GLU A 57 6.85 11.00 -6.37
C GLU A 57 7.96 10.58 -5.39
N ASP A 58 8.48 11.54 -4.62
CA ASP A 58 9.52 11.32 -3.61
C ASP A 58 9.02 10.34 -2.54
N LEU A 59 7.73 10.47 -2.18
CA LEU A 59 7.05 9.56 -1.26
C LEU A 59 7.01 8.13 -1.79
N ILE A 60 6.64 7.94 -3.06
CA ILE A 60 6.63 6.61 -3.71
C ILE A 60 8.04 6.04 -3.75
N HIS A 61 9.03 6.86 -4.10
CA HIS A 61 10.42 6.42 -4.22
C HIS A 61 10.97 5.95 -2.86
N GLU A 62 10.77 6.70 -1.79
CA GLU A 62 11.24 6.36 -0.44
C GLU A 62 10.54 5.11 0.13
N ILE A 63 9.31 4.82 -0.31
CA ILE A 63 8.60 3.58 0.06
C ILE A 63 9.10 2.38 -0.75
N ALA A 64 9.38 2.56 -2.04
CA ALA A 64 9.91 1.50 -2.90
C ALA A 64 11.36 1.15 -2.55
N PHE A 65 12.15 2.17 -2.19
CA PHE A 65 13.55 2.06 -1.81
C PHE A 65 13.69 2.57 -0.38
N PRO A 66 13.54 1.69 0.64
CA PRO A 66 13.52 2.12 2.03
C PRO A 66 14.82 2.82 2.42
N GLY A 67 14.72 4.12 2.71
CA GLY A 67 15.83 4.94 3.18
C GLY A 67 15.82 5.13 4.70
N LYS A 68 16.42 6.24 5.15
CA LYS A 68 16.61 6.53 6.59
C LYS A 68 15.30 6.87 7.31
N TYR A 69 14.32 7.39 6.60
CA TYR A 69 13.07 7.92 7.18
C TYR A 69 11.83 7.06 6.84
N PHE A 70 12.05 5.86 6.30
CA PHE A 70 10.99 4.92 5.92
C PHE A 70 9.94 4.70 7.02
N TRP A 71 10.36 4.59 8.29
CA TRP A 71 9.44 4.38 9.41
C TRP A 71 8.48 5.55 9.63
N GLU A 72 8.99 6.79 9.60
CA GLU A 72 8.18 7.99 9.80
C GLU A 72 7.20 8.21 8.65
N ILE A 73 7.66 7.94 7.42
CA ILE A 73 6.86 8.03 6.20
C ILE A 73 5.79 6.93 6.16
N SER A 74 6.13 5.70 6.54
CA SER A 74 5.17 4.60 6.63
C SER A 74 4.10 4.87 7.69
N ARG A 75 4.44 5.54 8.79
CA ARG A 75 3.49 5.93 9.85
C ARG A 75 2.59 7.09 9.45
N PHE A 76 3.06 7.96 8.54
CA PHE A 76 2.27 9.02 7.96
C PHE A 76 1.16 8.47 7.06
N LEU A 77 1.41 7.39 6.32
CA LEU A 77 0.40 6.73 5.51
C LEU A 77 -0.61 5.96 6.35
N CYS A 78 -1.88 6.04 5.98
CA CYS A 78 -2.93 5.18 6.48
C CYS A 78 -2.86 3.80 5.78
N PRO A 79 -3.32 2.73 6.45
CA PRO A 79 -3.51 1.43 5.82
C PRO A 79 -4.42 1.53 4.58
N PHE A 80 -4.01 0.92 3.47
CA PHE A 80 -4.81 0.91 2.26
C PHE A 80 -6.03 0.00 2.42
N HIS A 81 -7.22 0.56 2.26
CA HIS A 81 -8.43 -0.24 2.13
C HIS A 81 -8.52 -0.77 0.70
N LEU A 82 -8.28 -2.07 0.52
CA LEU A 82 -8.42 -2.75 -0.78
C LEU A 82 -9.86 -3.21 -1.00
N SER A 83 -10.31 -3.19 -2.25
CA SER A 83 -11.67 -3.62 -2.62
C SER A 83 -11.59 -4.87 -3.47
N VAL A 84 -12.48 -5.82 -3.24
CA VAL A 84 -12.62 -6.97 -4.14
C VAL A 84 -13.25 -6.46 -5.45
N ALA A 85 -12.64 -6.74 -6.60
CA ALA A 85 -13.17 -6.33 -7.90
C ALA A 85 -14.65 -6.72 -8.04
N CYS A 86 -15.49 -5.84 -8.59
CA CYS A 86 -16.95 -6.00 -8.65
C CYS A 86 -17.45 -7.29 -9.34
N HIS A 87 -16.61 -8.00 -10.10
CA HIS A 87 -16.94 -9.30 -10.67
C HIS A 87 -16.77 -10.47 -9.69
N ALA A 88 -15.88 -10.33 -8.70
CA ALA A 88 -15.59 -11.35 -7.69
C ALA A 88 -16.61 -11.37 -6.53
N THR A 89 -17.40 -10.30 -6.35
CA THR A 89 -18.51 -10.29 -5.38
C THR A 89 -19.64 -11.25 -5.74
N LYS A 90 -19.83 -11.59 -7.03
CA LYS A 90 -20.79 -12.62 -7.47
C LYS A 90 -20.32 -14.05 -7.15
N ASN A 91 -19.01 -14.30 -7.14
CA ASN A 91 -18.40 -15.59 -6.87
C ASN A 91 -17.35 -15.48 -5.75
N ARG A 92 -17.75 -15.08 -4.54
CA ARG A 92 -16.84 -14.95 -3.39
C ARG A 92 -16.01 -16.21 -3.14
N VAL A 93 -16.62 -17.39 -3.27
CA VAL A 93 -15.96 -18.70 -3.08
C VAL A 93 -14.94 -18.98 -4.19
N GLY A 94 -15.27 -18.64 -5.44
CA GLY A 94 -14.35 -18.77 -6.58
C GLY A 94 -13.16 -17.82 -6.44
N PHE A 95 -13.43 -16.57 -6.09
CA PHE A 95 -12.39 -15.57 -5.85
C PHE A 95 -11.46 -15.98 -4.72
N LEU A 96 -11.96 -16.50 -3.59
CA LEU A 96 -11.10 -16.98 -2.50
C LEU A 96 -10.22 -18.16 -2.96
N LYS A 97 -10.74 -19.01 -3.85
CA LYS A 97 -10.01 -20.15 -4.44
C LYS A 97 -8.93 -19.68 -5.41
N GLU A 98 -9.20 -18.65 -6.21
CA GLU A 98 -8.22 -17.98 -7.09
C GLU A 98 -7.18 -17.19 -6.28
N MET A 99 -7.61 -16.58 -5.18
CA MET A 99 -6.75 -15.86 -4.26
C MET A 99 -5.73 -16.79 -3.64
N GLY A 100 -6.01 -18.08 -3.48
CA GLY A 100 -5.09 -19.12 -3.02
C GLY A 100 -4.78 -19.05 -1.53
N LEU A 101 -3.76 -19.79 -1.09
CA LEU A 101 -3.40 -19.86 0.33
C LEU A 101 -2.71 -18.59 0.84
N PRO A 102 -3.00 -18.16 2.09
CA PRO A 102 -2.24 -17.13 2.77
C PRO A 102 -0.78 -17.58 2.98
N GLY A 103 0.14 -16.61 3.09
CA GLY A 103 1.57 -16.87 3.22
C GLY A 103 2.44 -16.03 2.28
N TYR A 104 3.71 -16.41 2.15
CA TYR A 104 4.70 -15.69 1.34
C TYR A 104 4.59 -16.04 -0.16
N ARG A 105 4.46 -15.03 -1.01
CA ARG A 105 4.25 -15.17 -2.47
C ARG A 105 5.36 -14.60 -3.35
N GLY A 106 6.41 -14.03 -2.76
CA GLY A 106 7.46 -13.36 -3.51
C GLY A 106 6.88 -12.29 -4.45
N GLU A 107 7.25 -12.32 -5.73
CA GLU A 107 6.82 -11.32 -6.73
C GLU A 107 5.38 -11.51 -7.23
N ARG A 108 4.75 -12.67 -7.00
CA ARG A 108 3.36 -12.94 -7.45
C ARG A 108 2.33 -12.09 -6.72
N ILE A 109 2.71 -11.44 -5.62
CA ILE A 109 1.83 -10.51 -4.89
C ILE A 109 1.39 -9.33 -5.75
N ASN A 110 2.22 -8.90 -6.72
CA ASN A 110 1.90 -7.75 -7.58
C ASN A 110 0.67 -8.01 -8.45
N GLN A 111 0.47 -9.25 -8.91
CA GLN A 111 -0.73 -9.63 -9.67
C GLN A 111 -1.99 -9.53 -8.81
N LEU A 112 -1.89 -9.95 -7.55
CA LEU A 112 -2.98 -9.88 -6.57
C LEU A 112 -3.33 -8.44 -6.22
N ILE A 113 -2.32 -7.59 -6.03
CA ILE A 113 -2.52 -6.15 -5.80
C ILE A 113 -3.25 -5.52 -7.00
N CYS A 114 -2.83 -5.82 -8.23
CA CYS A 114 -3.51 -5.29 -9.43
C CYS A 114 -4.97 -5.75 -9.55
N GLN A 115 -5.32 -6.95 -9.08
CA GLN A 115 -6.70 -7.45 -9.06
C GLN A 115 -7.58 -6.81 -7.97
N LEU A 116 -6.97 -6.32 -6.90
CA LEU A 116 -7.63 -5.72 -5.73
C LEU A 116 -7.68 -4.18 -5.77
N ASN A 117 -6.98 -3.58 -6.74
CA ASN A 117 -6.90 -2.14 -6.89
C ASN A 117 -8.07 -1.58 -7.71
#